data_AF-A0A0N5CER2-F1
#
_entry.id   AF-A0A0N5CER2-F1
#
_cell.length_a   1.000
_cell.length_b   1.000
_cell.length_c   1.000
_cell.angle_alpha   90.00
_cell.angle_beta   90.00
_cell.angle_gamma   90.00
#
_symmetry.space_group_name_H-M   'P 1'
#
loop_
_entity.id
_entity.type
_entity.pdbx_description
1 polymer ?
#
loop_
_entity_poly.entity_id
_entity_poly.type
_entity_poly.pdbx_seq_one_letter_code
_entity_poly.pdbx_strand_id
1 'polypeptide(L)'
;MNFLVLFFSSLFFLTLISGESKYSNLSICLPYQACRGQVKLFHILENSLETTTLTNNVIEGSGEGSGENFPFYDEFVEPLTKFNYEGSSEINDTPICRCPEAEDTDEGYEESCNYDEKSRVMNIDKSVQLSFCEPIKKLYPSECFGRRNVLRVIGEVHESGETLTSVADSVIFCHCKSETFTRIAIEPWPGLGGYSFTYKCL
;
A
#
# COMPACT_ATOMS: atom_id res chain seq x y z
N MET A 1 52.54 15.00 -22.35
CA MET A 1 51.68 13.88 -21.94
C MET A 1 50.96 14.08 -20.60
N ASN A 2 51.34 15.03 -19.75
CA ASN A 2 50.70 15.24 -18.44
C ASN A 2 49.47 16.17 -18.46
N PHE A 3 49.29 16.98 -19.51
CA PHE A 3 48.18 17.94 -19.61
C PHE A 3 46.84 17.28 -19.98
N LEU A 4 46.88 16.17 -20.73
CA LEU A 4 45.69 15.45 -21.18
C LEU A 4 45.07 14.62 -20.04
N VAL A 5 45.90 14.08 -19.14
CA VAL A 5 45.43 13.29 -17.99
C VAL A 5 44.70 14.16 -16.96
N LEU A 6 45.15 15.40 -16.76
CA LEU A 6 44.50 16.35 -15.85
C LEU A 6 43.14 16.84 -16.37
N PHE A 7 42.97 16.95 -17.69
CA PHE A 7 41.69 17.34 -18.29
C PHE A 7 40.62 16.25 -18.14
N PHE A 8 40.99 14.97 -18.32
CA PHE A 8 40.08 13.84 -18.11
C PHE A 8 39.76 13.61 -16.62
N SER A 9 40.71 13.87 -15.72
CA SER A 9 40.46 13.84 -14.27
C SER A 9 39.52 14.95 -13.80
N SER A 10 39.57 16.13 -14.43
CA SER A 10 38.71 17.27 -14.09
C SER A 10 37.27 17.08 -14.60
N LEU A 11 37.09 16.49 -15.79
CA LEU A 11 35.75 16.15 -16.30
C LEU A 11 35.05 15.05 -15.49
N PHE A 12 35.80 14.11 -14.90
CA PHE A 12 35.21 13.08 -14.02
C PHE A 12 34.72 13.66 -12.68
N PHE A 13 35.38 14.71 -12.17
CA PHE A 13 34.94 15.42 -10.97
C PHE A 13 33.78 16.40 -11.23
N LEU A 14 33.62 16.88 -12.47
CA LEU A 14 32.52 17.78 -12.86
C LEU A 14 31.20 17.07 -13.15
N THR A 15 31.19 15.73 -13.25
CA THR A 15 29.95 14.93 -13.36
C THR A 15 29.45 14.38 -12.02
N LEU A 16 30.10 14.71 -10.90
CA LEU A 16 29.47 14.68 -9.56
C LEU A 16 28.56 15.90 -9.43
N ILE A 17 27.58 16.00 -10.32
CA ILE A 17 26.38 16.77 -10.05
C ILE A 17 25.71 15.99 -8.93
N SER A 18 25.92 16.42 -7.69
CA SER A 18 25.15 16.00 -6.52
C SER A 18 23.69 16.37 -6.79
N GLY A 19 23.01 15.54 -7.58
CA GLY A 19 21.57 15.58 -7.69
C GLY A 19 21.03 15.31 -6.31
N GLU A 20 20.26 16.27 -5.78
CA GLU A 20 19.52 16.07 -4.56
C GLU A 20 18.62 14.84 -4.76
N SER A 21 18.75 13.83 -3.89
CA SER A 21 18.00 12.58 -4.01
C SER A 21 16.51 12.89 -4.11
N LYS A 22 15.81 12.22 -5.02
CA LYS A 22 14.34 12.31 -5.17
C LYS A 22 13.63 11.98 -3.85
N TYR A 23 14.26 11.17 -3.00
CA TYR A 23 13.73 10.66 -1.75
C TYR A 23 14.18 11.46 -0.52
N SER A 24 15.03 12.47 -0.69
CA SER A 24 15.56 13.29 0.41
C SER A 24 14.47 14.01 1.23
N ASN A 25 13.35 14.37 0.59
CA ASN A 25 12.22 15.04 1.23
C ASN A 25 11.31 14.08 2.02
N LEU A 26 11.52 12.77 1.95
CA LEU A 26 10.73 11.80 2.69
C LEU A 26 11.11 11.80 4.17
N SER A 27 10.10 11.65 5.02
CA SER A 27 10.30 11.44 6.46
C SER A 27 11.04 10.12 6.73
N ILE A 28 11.70 10.02 7.88
CA ILE A 28 12.31 8.75 8.31
C ILE A 28 11.22 7.78 8.74
N CYS A 29 11.37 6.50 8.38
CA CYS A 29 10.39 5.50 8.71
C CYS A 29 10.21 5.30 10.21
N LEU A 30 8.95 5.29 10.66
CA LEU A 30 8.56 4.84 11.98
C LEU A 30 8.61 3.31 12.05
N PRO A 31 8.73 2.71 13.26
CA PRO A 31 8.89 1.26 13.39
C PRO A 31 7.71 0.43 12.87
N TYR A 32 6.53 1.02 12.74
CA TYR A 32 5.27 0.34 12.41
C TYR A 32 4.79 0.59 10.97
N GLN A 33 5.58 1.26 10.13
CA GLN A 33 5.18 1.63 8.78
C GLN A 33 6.09 1.02 7.72
N ALA A 34 5.51 0.72 6.56
CA ALA A 34 6.24 0.34 5.36
C ALA A 34 6.96 1.56 4.78
N CYS A 35 8.10 1.32 4.12
CA CYS A 35 8.87 2.37 3.47
C CYS A 35 8.36 2.67 2.04
N ARG A 36 7.70 1.70 1.41
CA ARG A 36 7.13 1.82 0.05
C ARG A 36 5.92 0.93 -0.10
N GLY A 37 4.94 1.39 -0.87
CA GLY A 37 3.73 0.65 -1.18
C GLY A 37 3.50 0.58 -2.68
N GLN A 38 3.05 -0.58 -3.16
CA GLN A 38 2.67 -0.81 -4.54
C GLN A 38 1.22 -1.26 -4.60
N VAL A 39 0.49 -0.67 -5.54
CA VAL A 39 -0.87 -1.05 -5.91
C VAL A 39 -0.87 -1.50 -7.37
N LYS A 40 -1.42 -2.68 -7.63
CA LYS A 40 -1.71 -3.20 -8.96
C LYS A 40 -3.21 -3.02 -9.23
N LEU A 41 -3.53 -2.08 -10.10
CA LEU A 41 -4.88 -1.80 -10.55
C LEU A 41 -5.20 -2.70 -11.74
N PHE A 42 -6.01 -3.73 -11.48
CA PHE A 42 -6.48 -4.65 -12.52
C PHE A 42 -7.69 -4.07 -13.24
N HIS A 43 -7.91 -4.50 -14.49
CA HIS A 43 -9.11 -4.12 -15.21
C HIS A 43 -10.37 -4.73 -14.60
N ILE A 44 -11.48 -4.00 -14.65
CA ILE A 44 -12.80 -4.46 -14.19
C ILE A 44 -13.38 -5.46 -15.20
N LEU A 45 -13.99 -6.53 -14.72
CA LEU A 45 -14.73 -7.47 -15.56
C LEU A 45 -16.06 -6.84 -15.99
N GLU A 46 -16.34 -6.78 -17.29
CA GLU A 46 -17.53 -6.11 -17.87
C GLU A 46 -18.85 -6.55 -17.22
N ASN A 47 -18.98 -7.83 -16.86
CA ASN A 47 -20.18 -8.38 -16.22
C ASN A 47 -20.43 -7.86 -14.79
N SER A 48 -19.48 -7.15 -14.17
CA SER A 48 -19.69 -6.52 -12.85
C SER A 48 -20.32 -5.14 -12.94
N LEU A 49 -20.19 -4.46 -14.08
CA LEU A 49 -20.70 -3.11 -14.30
C LEU A 49 -22.25 -3.07 -14.45
N GLU A 50 -22.84 -4.18 -14.89
CA GLU A 50 -24.31 -4.33 -15.03
C GLU A 50 -25.05 -4.31 -13.68
N THR A 51 -24.36 -4.59 -12.57
CA THR A 51 -24.97 -4.57 -11.23
C THR A 51 -25.06 -3.14 -10.68
N THR A 52 -24.11 -2.28 -11.06
CA THR A 52 -24.08 -0.85 -10.71
C THR A 52 -25.11 0.00 -11.47
N THR A 53 -25.54 -0.41 -12.68
CA THR A 53 -26.50 0.35 -13.49
C THR A 53 -27.97 -0.03 -13.25
N LEU A 54 -28.24 -1.12 -12.51
CA LEU A 54 -29.60 -1.62 -12.25
C LEU A 54 -30.17 -1.26 -10.86
N THR A 55 -29.51 -0.40 -10.09
CA THR A 55 -30.02 0.11 -8.79
C THR A 55 -30.16 1.63 -8.74
N ASN A 56 -30.61 2.24 -9.84
CA ASN A 56 -31.32 3.53 -9.80
C ASN A 56 -32.83 3.36 -9.54
N ASN A 57 -33.23 2.26 -8.89
CA ASN A 57 -34.52 2.19 -8.23
C ASN A 57 -34.36 2.83 -6.85
N VAL A 58 -34.74 4.10 -6.80
CA VAL A 58 -35.17 4.87 -5.63
C VAL A 58 -35.43 3.98 -4.41
N ILE A 59 -34.51 3.96 -3.43
CA ILE A 59 -34.90 3.65 -2.05
C ILE A 59 -35.36 4.96 -1.46
N GLU A 60 -36.65 5.22 -1.64
CA GLU A 60 -37.39 6.31 -1.03
C GLU A 60 -37.30 6.11 0.49
N GLY A 61 -36.55 6.97 1.16
CA GLY A 61 -36.58 7.07 2.61
C GLY A 61 -37.95 7.58 3.05
N SER A 62 -38.78 6.71 3.61
CA SER A 62 -39.94 7.07 4.43
C SER A 62 -40.35 5.85 5.27
N GLY A 63 -39.99 5.85 6.54
CA GLY A 63 -40.33 4.77 7.46
C GLY A 63 -39.90 5.07 8.89
N GLU A 64 -40.65 5.93 9.58
CA GLU A 64 -40.71 5.90 11.03
C GLU A 64 -41.19 4.51 11.48
N GLY A 65 -40.33 3.75 12.16
CA GLY A 65 -40.65 2.40 12.61
C GLY A 65 -39.58 1.84 13.52
N SER A 66 -39.85 1.87 14.82
CA SER A 66 -39.10 1.19 15.87
C SER A 66 -39.05 -0.33 15.66
N GLY A 67 -37.86 -0.91 15.57
CA GLY A 67 -37.68 -2.37 15.66
C GLY A 67 -36.43 -2.89 14.95
N GLU A 68 -35.39 -3.18 15.73
CA GLU A 68 -34.28 -4.11 15.44
C GLU A 68 -33.77 -4.16 13.99
N ASN A 69 -32.88 -3.21 13.68
CA ASN A 69 -32.01 -3.32 12.51
C ASN A 69 -31.00 -4.45 12.78
N PHE A 70 -31.26 -5.64 12.24
CA PHE A 70 -30.30 -6.75 12.22
C PHE A 70 -28.98 -6.27 11.58
N PRO A 71 -27.81 -6.43 12.22
CA PRO A 71 -26.56 -6.06 11.58
C PRO A 71 -26.31 -7.02 10.41
N PHE A 72 -26.31 -6.50 9.20
CA PHE A 72 -25.78 -7.22 8.05
C PHE A 72 -24.31 -7.52 8.33
N TYR A 73 -23.99 -8.80 8.47
CA TYR A 73 -22.61 -9.26 8.53
C TYR A 73 -22.01 -9.07 7.12
N ASP A 74 -21.02 -8.18 7.03
CA ASP A 74 -20.29 -7.77 5.80
C ASP A 74 -19.53 -8.93 5.11
N GLU A 75 -19.61 -10.13 5.67
CA GLU A 75 -18.91 -11.35 5.25
C GLU A 75 -19.65 -12.17 4.17
N PHE A 76 -20.81 -11.69 3.69
CA PHE A 76 -21.58 -12.31 2.60
C PHE A 76 -21.89 -11.39 1.42
N VAL A 77 -21.40 -10.15 1.42
CA VAL A 77 -21.55 -9.26 0.27
C VAL A 77 -20.39 -9.54 -0.66
N GLU A 78 -20.66 -10.20 -1.79
CA GLU A 78 -19.67 -10.28 -2.86
C GLU A 78 -19.30 -8.85 -3.27
N PRO A 79 -18.00 -8.57 -3.54
CA PRO A 79 -17.56 -7.24 -3.92
C PRO A 79 -18.37 -6.78 -5.14
N LEU A 80 -18.88 -5.54 -5.07
CA LEU A 80 -19.78 -5.00 -6.08
C LEU A 80 -19.08 -4.93 -7.45
N THR A 81 -17.77 -4.71 -7.43
CA THR A 81 -16.91 -4.69 -8.60
C THR A 81 -15.95 -5.88 -8.57
N LYS A 82 -15.92 -6.65 -9.67
CA LYS A 82 -15.02 -7.81 -9.80
C LYS A 82 -13.86 -7.46 -10.73
N PHE A 83 -12.65 -7.58 -10.21
CA PHE A 83 -11.42 -7.30 -10.96
C PHE A 83 -10.86 -8.55 -11.63
N ASN A 84 -10.30 -8.38 -12.83
CA ASN A 84 -9.60 -9.44 -13.57
C ASN A 84 -8.16 -9.61 -13.06
N TYR A 85 -8.01 -10.36 -11.97
CA TYR A 85 -6.68 -10.64 -11.39
C TYR A 85 -5.77 -11.52 -12.26
N GLU A 86 -6.29 -12.10 -13.35
CA GLU A 86 -5.51 -12.88 -14.32
C GLU A 86 -5.02 -12.03 -15.50
N GLY A 87 -5.53 -10.80 -15.63
CA GLY A 87 -5.20 -9.87 -16.70
C GLY A 87 -4.01 -8.96 -16.41
N SER A 88 -3.79 -8.00 -17.31
CA SER A 88 -2.84 -6.90 -17.09
C SER A 88 -3.29 -6.00 -15.94
N SER A 89 -2.31 -5.36 -15.30
CA SER A 89 -2.55 -4.35 -14.27
C SER A 89 -1.65 -3.14 -14.50
N GLU A 90 -2.18 -1.98 -14.13
CA GLU A 90 -1.42 -0.75 -13.99
C GLU A 90 -0.78 -0.73 -12.61
N ILE A 91 0.52 -0.43 -12.54
CA ILE A 91 1.28 -0.45 -11.29
C ILE A 91 1.45 1.00 -10.83
N ASN A 92 0.88 1.31 -9.68
CA ASN A 92 1.18 2.53 -8.95
C ASN A 92 2.12 2.21 -7.80
N ASP A 93 3.31 2.78 -7.84
CA ASP A 93 4.36 2.55 -6.85
C ASP A 93 4.67 3.86 -6.14
N THR A 94 4.51 3.86 -4.81
CA THR A 94 4.55 5.06 -4.00
C THR A 94 5.60 4.92 -2.89
N PRO A 95 6.64 5.78 -2.87
CA PRO A 95 7.55 5.86 -1.75
C PRO A 95 6.88 6.58 -0.57
N ILE A 96 7.02 6.04 0.64
CA ILE A 96 6.31 6.52 1.85
C ILE A 96 7.28 7.23 2.78
N CYS A 97 8.39 6.58 3.11
CA CYS A 97 9.40 7.09 4.04
C CYS A 97 10.77 6.47 3.72
N ARG A 98 11.85 7.12 4.16
CA ARG A 98 13.23 6.61 3.99
C ARG A 98 13.69 5.82 5.21
N CYS A 99 14.49 4.79 4.97
CA CYS A 99 15.03 3.96 6.03
C CYS A 99 16.14 4.69 6.80
N PRO A 100 16.19 4.60 8.15
CA PRO A 100 17.11 5.39 8.97
C PRO A 100 18.59 5.05 8.74
N GLU A 101 18.90 3.81 8.39
CA GLU A 101 20.28 3.32 8.18
C GLU A 101 20.73 3.41 6.71
N ALA A 102 19.86 3.86 5.81
CA ALA A 102 20.18 3.97 4.39
C ALA A 102 20.98 5.23 4.10
N GLU A 103 21.84 5.16 3.08
CA GLU A 103 22.48 6.36 2.54
C GLU A 103 21.42 7.32 1.98
N ASP A 104 21.60 8.63 2.20
CA ASP A 104 20.71 9.67 1.67
C ASP A 104 20.96 9.90 0.16
N THR A 105 20.85 8.83 -0.62
CA THR A 105 21.02 8.75 -2.07
C THR A 105 19.85 7.97 -2.68
N ASP A 106 19.59 8.16 -3.98
CA ASP A 106 18.55 7.38 -4.67
C ASP A 106 18.88 5.89 -4.67
N GLU A 107 20.16 5.54 -4.84
CA GLU A 107 20.62 4.16 -4.80
C GLU A 107 20.44 3.54 -3.41
N GLY A 108 20.76 4.28 -2.34
CA GLY A 108 20.56 3.82 -0.96
C GLY A 108 19.09 3.59 -0.61
N TYR A 109 18.19 4.43 -1.12
CA TYR A 109 16.75 4.22 -0.97
C TYR A 109 16.29 2.95 -1.71
N GLU A 110 16.66 2.79 -2.98
CA GLU A 110 16.26 1.60 -3.76
C GLU A 110 16.86 0.31 -3.19
N GLU A 111 18.07 0.34 -2.62
CA GLU A 111 18.67 -0.82 -1.95
C GLU A 111 17.96 -1.18 -0.64
N SER A 112 17.61 -0.19 0.17
CA SER A 112 16.99 -0.40 1.48
C SER A 112 15.48 -0.68 1.39
N CYS A 113 14.81 -0.18 0.35
CA CYS A 113 13.37 -0.19 0.18
C CYS A 113 12.91 -0.64 -1.23
N ASN A 114 13.19 -1.91 -1.56
CA ASN A 114 12.76 -2.59 -2.79
C ASN A 114 11.84 -3.78 -2.51
N TYR A 115 11.36 -4.42 -3.58
CA TYR A 115 10.52 -5.62 -3.52
C TYR A 115 11.28 -6.93 -3.82
N ASP A 116 12.60 -6.86 -3.97
CA ASP A 116 13.43 -8.00 -4.34
C ASP A 116 13.69 -8.88 -3.12
N GLU A 117 13.97 -8.27 -1.97
CA GLU A 117 14.16 -9.01 -0.72
C GLU A 117 12.82 -9.43 -0.10
N LYS A 118 12.35 -10.63 -0.43
CA LYS A 118 11.06 -11.18 0.04
C LYS A 118 10.89 -11.20 1.56
N SER A 119 11.98 -11.24 2.33
CA SER A 119 11.95 -11.17 3.79
C SER A 119 11.37 -9.84 4.32
N ARG A 120 11.44 -8.79 3.51
CA ARG A 120 11.00 -7.42 3.79
C ARG A 120 9.72 -7.05 3.06
N VAL A 121 9.13 -7.97 2.31
CA VAL A 121 7.96 -7.71 1.49
C VAL A 121 6.74 -8.41 2.05
N MET A 122 5.66 -7.67 2.21
CA MET A 122 4.36 -8.19 2.62
C MET A 122 3.36 -8.04 1.48
N ASN A 123 2.85 -9.16 0.99
CA ASN A 123 1.74 -9.17 0.03
C ASN A 123 0.44 -9.17 0.82
N ILE A 124 -0.30 -8.06 0.78
CA ILE A 124 -1.54 -7.92 1.53
C ILE A 124 -2.66 -8.66 0.82
N ASP A 125 -2.75 -8.45 -0.49
CA ASP A 125 -3.63 -9.18 -1.39
C ASP A 125 -3.00 -9.23 -2.80
N LYS A 126 -3.80 -9.58 -3.81
CA LYS A 126 -3.31 -9.64 -5.20
C LYS A 126 -2.94 -8.26 -5.78
N SER A 127 -3.48 -7.19 -5.21
CA SER A 127 -3.31 -5.82 -5.66
C SER A 127 -2.31 -5.03 -4.82
N VAL A 128 -2.26 -5.24 -3.51
CA VAL A 128 -1.44 -4.42 -2.59
C VAL A 128 -0.22 -5.17 -2.08
N GLN A 129 0.95 -4.54 -2.22
CA GLN A 129 2.22 -5.01 -1.70
C GLN A 129 2.92 -3.89 -0.92
N LEU A 130 3.54 -4.23 0.20
CA LEU A 130 4.29 -3.32 1.06
C LEU A 130 5.73 -3.80 1.19
N SER A 131 6.68 -2.86 1.18
CA SER A 131 8.09 -3.12 1.49
C SER A 131 8.54 -2.39 2.75
N PHE A 132 9.39 -3.04 3.54
CA PHE A 132 9.90 -2.56 4.81
C PHE A 132 11.43 -2.41 4.80
N CYS A 133 11.94 -1.55 5.67
CA CYS A 133 13.38 -1.30 5.79
C CYS A 133 14.19 -2.52 6.25
N GLU A 134 13.57 -3.41 7.01
CA GLU A 134 14.21 -4.59 7.57
C GLU A 134 13.29 -5.82 7.43
N PRO A 135 13.80 -7.05 7.64
CA PRO A 135 12.98 -8.24 7.59
C PRO A 135 11.77 -8.14 8.53
N ILE A 136 10.58 -8.50 8.03
CA ILE A 136 9.30 -8.33 8.74
C ILE A 136 9.31 -9.02 10.11
N LYS A 137 9.90 -10.21 10.21
CA LYS A 137 10.02 -10.96 11.48
C LYS A 137 10.96 -10.31 12.49
N LYS A 138 11.88 -9.45 12.03
CA LYS A 138 12.77 -8.66 12.88
C LYS A 138 12.04 -7.41 13.39
N LEU A 139 11.33 -6.70 12.52
CA LEU A 139 10.54 -5.52 12.88
C LEU A 139 9.36 -5.85 13.79
N TYR A 140 8.68 -6.97 13.53
CA TYR A 140 7.49 -7.40 14.24
C TYR A 140 7.67 -8.82 14.78
N PRO A 141 8.39 -9.01 15.89
CA PRO A 141 8.68 -10.35 16.43
C PRO A 141 7.44 -11.12 16.86
N SER A 142 6.36 -10.42 17.22
CA SER A 142 5.09 -11.03 17.61
C SER A 142 4.24 -11.37 16.40
N GLU A 143 3.68 -12.58 16.41
CA GLU A 143 2.65 -13.00 15.44
C GLU A 143 1.32 -12.31 15.75
N CYS A 144 0.56 -11.96 14.71
CA CYS A 144 -0.75 -11.35 14.87
C CYS A 144 -1.76 -12.36 15.44
N PHE A 145 -2.09 -12.24 16.72
CA PHE A 145 -3.13 -13.06 17.38
C PHE A 145 -4.34 -12.25 17.84
N GLY A 146 -5.54 -12.83 17.72
CA GLY A 146 -6.77 -12.24 18.27
C GLY A 146 -7.32 -11.06 17.47
N ARG A 147 -8.14 -10.21 18.10
CA ARG A 147 -8.91 -9.15 17.43
C ARG A 147 -8.21 -7.79 17.33
N ARG A 148 -7.14 -7.56 18.09
CA ARG A 148 -6.50 -6.23 18.22
C ARG A 148 -5.24 -6.06 17.36
N ASN A 149 -4.80 -7.14 16.73
CA ASN A 149 -3.60 -7.20 15.92
C ASN A 149 -4.00 -7.15 14.45
N VAL A 150 -4.21 -5.93 13.96
CA VAL A 150 -4.64 -5.63 12.60
C VAL A 150 -3.57 -4.85 11.87
N LEU A 151 -3.54 -5.00 10.55
CA LEU A 151 -2.75 -4.20 9.63
C LEU A 151 -3.66 -3.17 8.99
N ARG A 152 -3.18 -1.93 8.83
CA ARG A 152 -3.90 -0.88 8.09
C ARG A 152 -3.06 -0.45 6.90
N VAL A 153 -3.67 -0.41 5.72
CA VAL A 153 -3.12 0.24 4.53
C VAL A 153 -3.93 1.49 4.28
N ILE A 154 -3.27 2.64 4.16
CA ILE A 154 -3.92 3.95 4.03
C ILE A 154 -3.56 4.52 2.68
N GLY A 155 -4.55 5.01 1.93
CA GLY A 155 -4.30 5.58 0.62
C GLY A 155 -5.54 6.12 -0.07
N GLU A 156 -5.38 6.49 -1.33
CA GLU A 156 -6.49 6.90 -2.19
C GLU A 156 -7.30 5.67 -2.60
N VAL A 157 -8.63 5.81 -2.59
CA VAL A 157 -9.54 4.72 -2.95
C VAL A 157 -9.90 4.81 -4.43
N HIS A 158 -9.98 3.65 -5.08
CA HIS A 158 -10.54 3.54 -6.43
C HIS A 158 -12.02 3.92 -6.42
N GLU A 159 -12.55 4.41 -7.55
CA GLU A 159 -13.95 4.84 -7.68
C GLU A 159 -14.98 3.75 -7.32
N SER A 160 -14.59 2.48 -7.44
CA SER A 160 -15.43 1.34 -7.02
C SER A 160 -15.55 1.17 -5.51
N GLY A 161 -14.68 1.79 -4.71
CA GLY A 161 -14.59 1.58 -3.26
C GLY A 161 -13.92 0.26 -2.84
N GLU A 162 -13.60 -0.62 -3.79
CA GLU A 162 -13.18 -2.00 -3.53
C GLU A 162 -11.67 -2.20 -3.47
N THR A 163 -10.87 -1.22 -3.89
CA THR A 163 -9.41 -1.28 -3.84
C THR A 163 -8.82 0.13 -3.68
N LEU A 164 -7.55 0.20 -3.34
CA LEU A 164 -6.79 1.44 -3.34
C LEU A 164 -6.26 1.73 -4.76
N THR A 165 -5.99 2.99 -5.08
CA THR A 165 -5.25 3.42 -6.29
C THR A 165 -3.79 3.75 -5.98
N SER A 166 -3.50 4.15 -4.75
CA SER A 166 -2.15 4.47 -4.25
C SER A 166 -2.07 4.15 -2.75
N VAL A 167 -0.87 3.96 -2.22
CA VAL A 167 -0.63 3.81 -0.77
C VAL A 167 0.09 5.07 -0.29
N ALA A 168 -0.54 5.78 0.64
CA ALA A 168 0.04 6.95 1.29
C ALA A 168 0.79 6.57 2.58
N ASP A 169 0.30 5.58 3.33
CA ASP A 169 0.89 5.13 4.58
C ASP A 169 0.44 3.71 4.95
N SER A 170 1.07 3.10 5.95
CA SER A 170 0.66 1.82 6.50
C SER A 170 0.99 1.71 7.99
N VAL A 171 0.21 0.91 8.71
CA VAL A 171 0.40 0.70 10.15
C VAL A 171 0.27 -0.78 10.48
N ILE A 172 1.34 -1.35 11.04
CA ILE A 172 1.44 -2.75 11.43
C ILE A 172 2.29 -2.89 12.71
N PHE A 173 1.87 -3.79 13.62
CA PHE A 173 2.56 -4.02 14.89
C PHE A 173 2.93 -5.50 15.14
N CYS A 174 2.60 -6.37 14.20
CA CYS A 174 2.74 -7.82 14.31
C CYS A 174 2.94 -8.42 12.91
N HIS A 175 3.52 -9.61 12.80
CA HIS A 175 3.65 -10.29 11.52
C HIS A 175 2.61 -11.40 11.33
N CYS A 176 2.34 -11.71 10.07
CA CYS A 176 1.41 -12.77 9.67
C CYS A 176 2.19 -14.03 9.29
N LYS A 177 1.98 -15.14 10.01
CA LYS A 177 2.70 -16.39 9.71
C LYS A 177 2.25 -17.04 8.39
N SER A 178 0.95 -16.98 8.11
CA SER A 178 0.33 -17.54 6.90
C SER A 178 0.55 -16.66 5.67
N GLU A 179 0.95 -15.41 5.86
CA GLU A 179 1.00 -14.37 4.81
C GLU A 179 -0.33 -14.20 4.07
N THR A 180 -1.43 -14.59 4.71
CA THR A 180 -2.78 -14.45 4.17
C THR A 180 -3.57 -13.47 5.03
N PHE A 181 -4.23 -12.55 4.36
CA PHE A 181 -4.99 -11.48 4.99
C PHE A 181 -6.44 -11.51 4.51
N THR A 182 -7.34 -11.11 5.40
CA THR A 182 -8.72 -10.77 5.06
C THR A 182 -8.97 -9.32 5.42
N ARG A 183 -9.62 -8.58 4.51
CA ARG A 183 -10.06 -7.21 4.77
C ARG A 183 -11.29 -7.26 5.66
N ILE A 184 -11.30 -6.47 6.74
CA ILE A 184 -12.37 -6.47 7.74
C ILE A 184 -13.07 -5.12 7.90
N ALA A 185 -12.48 -4.03 7.40
CA ALA A 185 -13.08 -2.70 7.45
C ALA A 185 -12.45 -1.75 6.43
N ILE A 186 -13.23 -0.77 5.98
CA ILE A 186 -12.78 0.39 5.22
C ILE A 186 -13.32 1.63 5.94
N GLU A 187 -12.43 2.55 6.32
CA GLU A 187 -12.79 3.73 7.11
C GLU A 187 -12.16 4.99 6.49
N PRO A 188 -12.86 6.14 6.42
CA PRO A 188 -12.23 7.40 6.05
C PRO A 188 -11.05 7.73 6.97
N TRP A 189 -9.93 8.17 6.39
CA TRP A 189 -8.71 8.53 7.12
C TRP A 189 -8.43 10.04 7.00
N PRO A 190 -8.95 10.86 7.93
CA PRO A 190 -8.93 12.31 7.81
C PRO A 190 -7.53 12.93 7.87
N GLY A 191 -6.54 12.23 8.45
CA GLY A 191 -5.19 12.77 8.59
C GLY A 191 -4.42 12.92 7.27
N LEU A 192 -4.69 12.05 6.29
CA LEU A 192 -3.96 12.02 5.01
C LEU A 192 -4.89 12.20 3.79
N GLY A 193 -6.20 12.42 4.00
CA GLY A 193 -7.15 12.64 2.90
C GLY A 193 -7.42 11.40 2.05
N GLY A 194 -7.63 10.24 2.68
CA GLY A 194 -7.88 8.97 1.99
C GLY A 194 -8.74 8.00 2.80
N TYR A 195 -8.54 6.70 2.58
CA TYR A 195 -9.23 5.62 3.29
C TYR A 195 -8.22 4.66 3.92
N SER A 196 -8.57 4.12 5.08
CA SER A 196 -7.85 3.06 5.79
C SER A 196 -8.53 1.73 5.50
N PHE A 197 -7.82 0.85 4.82
CA PHE A 197 -8.22 -0.53 4.60
C PHE A 197 -7.61 -1.37 5.73
N THR A 198 -8.45 -1.95 6.58
CA THR A 198 -8.02 -2.73 7.72
C THR A 198 -8.06 -4.21 7.39
N TYR A 199 -6.95 -4.90 7.66
CA TYR A 199 -6.74 -6.30 7.38
C TYR A 199 -6.40 -7.08 8.65
N LYS A 200 -6.79 -8.36 8.65
CA LYS A 200 -6.48 -9.31 9.70
C LYS A 200 -5.85 -10.56 9.10
N CYS A 201 -4.89 -11.14 9.81
CA CYS A 201 -4.34 -12.45 9.50
C CYS A 201 -5.37 -13.57 9.55
N LEU A 202 -5.26 -14.51 8.61
CA LEU A 202 -6.01 -15.78 8.57
C LEU A 202 -5.19 -16.94 9.15
#